data_AF-A0A5A9XHR9-F1
#
_entry.id   AF-A0A5A9XHR9-F1
#
_cell.length_a   1.000
_cell.length_b   1.000
_cell.length_c   1.000
_cell.angle_alpha   90.00
_cell.angle_beta   90.00
_cell.angle_gamma   90.00
#
_symmetry.space_group_name_H-M   'P 1'
#
loop_
_entity.id
_entity.type
_entity.pdbx_description
1 polymer ?
#
loop_
_entity_poly.entity_id
_entity_poly.type
_entity_poly.pdbx_seq_one_letter_code
_entity_poly.pdbx_strand_id
1 'polypeptide(L)'
;MRIPIGYKFILGFIVVVAAVAFSPRLVALFGYSPEISGILGYAMALTLGLILGWLFSRGFTANISRLTEAAESISRGDLTRAVDMPPTRIPDETHELADLINLMLQNLRDLVGHIKKASGKLTNSAREINSNALEISASTEEVAQAIEQISRGAETQAEMVEKTSKTIREMAISIELVASRAKETAKAARETSLTAQHGGTLATDSLERMKDFFDCQEQIGRQFDVFSSKLQKVGRIADFIADVARQTNLLALNASIEAARAGEYGKGFAVVADEVRKLADGSAQSAADINEMIESLREESHRVHEIIQESSRTIREGKKNIDVTATAFQEILTTVLETERRANSIADLSQMQMDGSGKMVKSVDEIAKVADDNAAATEQVSAATEEQLAAMQDMALATNELAKLAEGLLVVVERFKVDRGEPDQA
;
A
#
# COMPACT_ATOMS: atom_id res chain seq x y z
N MET A 1 -95.47 14.91 -12.30
CA MET A 1 -96.03 16.28 -12.16
C MET A 1 -96.33 16.47 -10.68
N ARG A 2 -95.58 17.34 -10.00
CA ARG A 2 -95.72 17.61 -8.56
C ARG A 2 -96.83 18.64 -8.36
N ILE A 3 -97.64 18.50 -7.32
CA ILE A 3 -98.69 19.47 -7.00
C ILE A 3 -98.26 20.18 -5.73
N PRO A 4 -98.09 21.51 -5.76
CA PRO A 4 -97.68 22.26 -4.59
C PRO A 4 -98.67 22.02 -3.44
N ILE A 5 -98.19 22.00 -2.21
CA ILE A 5 -98.99 21.72 -1.02
C ILE A 5 -100.09 22.76 -0.90
N GLY A 6 -99.82 23.99 -1.32
CA GLY A 6 -100.80 25.06 -1.48
C GLY A 6 -101.98 24.65 -2.37
N TYR A 7 -101.76 23.91 -3.46
CA TYR A 7 -102.85 23.37 -4.28
C TYR A 7 -103.60 22.22 -3.61
N LYS A 8 -102.96 21.43 -2.73
CA LYS A 8 -103.69 20.44 -1.91
C LYS A 8 -104.57 21.13 -0.87
N PHE A 9 -104.08 22.22 -0.26
CA PHE A 9 -104.88 23.09 0.60
C PHE A 9 -106.05 23.73 -0.15
N ILE A 10 -105.80 24.27 -1.34
CA ILE A 10 -106.85 24.86 -2.19
C ILE A 10 -107.85 23.79 -2.63
N LEU A 11 -107.42 22.60 -3.03
CA LEU A 11 -108.32 21.51 -3.42
C LEU A 11 -109.16 21.03 -2.23
N GLY A 12 -108.54 20.86 -1.06
CA GLY A 12 -109.26 20.55 0.18
C GLY A 12 -110.27 21.65 0.54
N PHE A 13 -109.88 22.91 0.41
CA PHE A 13 -110.74 24.06 0.63
C PHE A 13 -111.90 24.12 -0.37
N ILE A 14 -111.66 23.86 -1.65
CA ILE A 14 -112.69 23.76 -2.69
C ILE A 14 -113.67 22.63 -2.37
N VAL A 15 -113.20 21.46 -1.92
CA VAL A 15 -114.07 20.36 -1.51
C VAL A 15 -114.93 20.75 -0.30
N VAL A 16 -114.37 21.47 0.67
CA VAL A 16 -115.12 21.98 1.83
C VAL A 16 -116.14 23.05 1.42
N VAL A 17 -115.76 24.01 0.56
CA VAL A 17 -116.67 25.05 0.04
C VAL A 17 -117.79 24.42 -0.80
N ALA A 18 -117.47 23.43 -1.65
CA ALA A 18 -118.46 22.67 -2.39
C ALA A 18 -119.39 21.88 -1.46
N ALA A 19 -118.84 21.27 -0.40
CA ALA A 19 -119.66 20.60 0.62
C ALA A 19 -120.61 21.58 1.31
N VAL A 20 -120.17 22.78 1.69
CA VAL A 20 -121.01 23.83 2.27
C VAL A 20 -122.08 24.33 1.29
N ALA A 21 -121.75 24.49 0.01
CA ALA A 21 -122.66 25.01 -1.02
C ALA A 21 -123.72 23.99 -1.45
N PHE A 22 -123.37 22.70 -1.50
CA PHE A 22 -124.25 21.64 -2.01
C PHE A 22 -124.90 20.79 -0.91
N SER A 23 -124.38 20.79 0.33
CA SER A 23 -124.97 20.03 1.45
C SER A 23 -126.42 20.40 1.77
N PRO A 24 -126.88 21.67 1.73
CA PRO A 24 -128.26 21.99 2.07
C PRO A 24 -129.24 21.43 1.02
N ARG A 25 -128.82 21.43 -0.27
CA ARG A 25 -129.59 20.82 -1.37
C ARG A 25 -129.65 19.30 -1.26
N LEU A 26 -128.57 18.67 -0.82
CA LEU A 26 -128.47 17.22 -0.67
C LEU A 26 -129.31 16.73 0.52
N VAL A 27 -129.35 17.49 1.62
CA VAL A 27 -130.20 17.19 2.79
C VAL A 27 -131.69 17.44 2.49
N ALA A 28 -132.03 18.41 1.63
CA ALA A 28 -133.41 18.69 1.22
C ALA A 28 -134.08 17.52 0.45
N LEU A 29 -133.30 16.65 -0.20
CA LEU A 29 -133.79 15.43 -0.87
C LEU A 29 -134.35 14.38 0.11
N PHE A 30 -134.03 14.46 1.41
CA PHE A 30 -134.49 13.53 2.43
C PHE A 30 -135.83 13.91 3.09
N GLY A 31 -136.51 14.97 2.63
CA GLY A 31 -137.90 15.27 3.02
C GLY A 31 -138.10 15.97 4.38
N TYR A 32 -137.04 16.56 4.96
CA TYR A 32 -137.11 17.35 6.20
C TYR A 32 -137.63 18.79 5.95
N SER A 33 -138.14 19.47 6.98
CA SER A 33 -138.65 20.85 6.86
C SER A 33 -137.55 21.85 6.42
N PRO A 34 -137.91 22.98 5.78
CA PRO A 34 -136.94 23.94 5.22
C PRO A 34 -135.95 24.49 6.25
N GLU A 35 -136.37 24.64 7.51
CA GLU A 35 -135.53 25.14 8.60
C GLU A 35 -134.54 24.07 9.12
N ILE A 36 -134.95 22.80 9.16
CA ILE A 36 -134.11 21.68 9.66
C ILE A 36 -133.08 21.25 8.60
N SER A 37 -133.44 21.27 7.32
CA SER A 37 -132.53 20.91 6.22
C SER A 37 -131.33 21.85 6.08
N GLY A 38 -131.51 23.16 6.34
CA GLY A 38 -130.41 24.13 6.38
C GLY A 38 -129.41 23.85 7.50
N ILE A 39 -129.90 23.62 8.72
CA ILE A 39 -129.06 23.34 9.90
C ILE A 39 -128.27 22.03 9.72
N LEU A 40 -128.93 20.96 9.26
CA LEU A 40 -128.29 19.68 8.98
C LEU A 40 -127.27 19.76 7.83
N GLY A 41 -127.55 20.56 6.80
CA GLY A 41 -126.62 20.83 5.70
C GLY A 41 -125.32 21.50 6.19
N TYR A 42 -125.44 22.56 7.00
CA TYR A 42 -124.27 23.23 7.57
C TYR A 42 -123.50 22.31 8.54
N ALA A 43 -124.19 21.51 9.35
CA ALA A 43 -123.56 20.53 10.24
C ALA A 43 -122.79 19.44 9.47
N MET A 44 -123.34 18.94 8.36
CA MET A 44 -122.66 17.96 7.50
C MET A 44 -121.41 18.55 6.83
N ALA A 45 -121.48 19.80 6.36
CA ALA A 45 -120.33 20.45 5.75
C ALA A 45 -119.22 20.77 6.78
N LEU A 46 -119.60 21.14 8.00
CA LEU A 46 -118.67 21.39 9.10
C LEU A 46 -117.97 20.09 9.55
N THR A 47 -118.71 19.00 9.69
CA THR A 47 -118.13 17.69 10.03
C THR A 47 -117.21 17.17 8.93
N LEU A 48 -117.59 17.29 7.66
CA LEU A 48 -116.74 16.90 6.53
C LEU A 48 -115.46 17.74 6.46
N GLY A 49 -115.56 19.05 6.70
CA GLY A 49 -114.38 19.94 6.76
C GLY A 49 -113.44 19.60 7.91
N LEU A 50 -113.96 19.28 9.09
CA LEU A 50 -113.16 18.83 10.23
C LEU A 50 -112.48 17.48 9.95
N ILE A 51 -113.17 16.53 9.31
CA ILE A 51 -112.60 15.22 8.94
C ILE A 51 -111.49 15.37 7.90
N LEU A 52 -111.73 16.13 6.83
CA LEU A 52 -110.72 16.37 5.78
C LEU A 52 -109.53 17.16 6.33
N GLY A 53 -109.78 18.18 7.15
CA GLY A 53 -108.74 18.95 7.84
C GLY A 53 -107.93 18.08 8.80
N TRP A 54 -108.57 17.19 9.56
CA TRP A 54 -107.90 16.24 10.45
C TRP A 54 -107.05 15.23 9.68
N LEU A 55 -107.58 14.62 8.62
CA LEU A 55 -106.84 13.67 7.78
C LEU A 55 -105.62 14.33 7.12
N PHE A 56 -105.79 15.53 6.57
CA PHE A 56 -104.70 16.28 5.98
C PHE A 56 -103.67 16.72 7.03
N SER A 57 -104.11 17.29 8.15
CA SER A 57 -103.23 17.72 9.25
C SER A 57 -102.44 16.54 9.82
N ARG A 58 -103.08 15.39 10.01
CA ARG A 58 -102.42 14.16 10.44
C ARG A 58 -101.37 13.69 9.44
N GLY A 59 -101.67 13.71 8.13
CA GLY A 59 -100.72 13.33 7.09
C GLY A 59 -99.54 14.30 6.97
N PHE A 60 -99.81 15.61 6.97
CA PHE A 60 -98.78 16.65 6.89
C PHE A 60 -97.88 16.66 8.14
N THR A 61 -98.47 16.62 9.33
CA THR A 61 -97.72 16.58 10.59
C THR A 61 -96.86 15.32 10.69
N ALA A 62 -97.38 14.16 10.25
CA ALA A 62 -96.60 12.92 10.21
C ALA A 62 -95.40 13.02 9.24
N ASN A 63 -95.59 13.62 8.07
CA ASN A 63 -94.51 13.83 7.10
C ASN A 63 -93.45 14.81 7.63
N ILE A 64 -93.85 15.92 8.27
CA ILE A 64 -92.92 16.86 8.90
C ILE A 64 -92.19 16.24 10.08
N SER A 65 -92.86 15.41 10.89
CA SER A 65 -92.22 14.67 12.00
C SER A 65 -91.10 13.77 11.47
N ARG A 66 -91.36 13.01 10.39
CA ARG A 66 -90.33 12.15 9.77
C ARG A 66 -89.12 12.95 9.25
N LEU A 67 -89.36 14.10 8.63
CA LEU A 67 -88.28 14.98 8.16
C LEU A 67 -87.48 15.57 9.33
N THR A 68 -88.17 15.91 10.41
CA THR A 68 -87.55 16.44 11.64
C THR A 68 -86.73 15.37 12.35
N GLU A 69 -87.27 14.17 12.50
CA GLU A 69 -86.57 13.00 13.05
C GLU A 69 -85.33 12.65 12.22
N ALA A 70 -85.43 12.67 10.90
CA ALA A 70 -84.30 12.45 10.02
C ALA A 70 -83.21 13.53 10.17
N ALA A 71 -83.59 14.80 10.20
CA ALA A 71 -82.65 15.90 10.43
C ALA A 71 -81.99 15.81 11.81
N GLU A 72 -82.75 15.41 12.84
CA GLU A 72 -82.22 15.17 14.19
C GLU A 72 -81.21 14.01 14.20
N SER A 73 -81.54 12.88 13.56
CA SER A 73 -80.62 11.74 13.38
C SER A 73 -79.32 12.17 12.68
N ILE A 74 -79.42 12.91 11.57
CA ILE A 74 -78.26 13.43 10.83
C ILE A 74 -77.43 14.37 11.71
N SER A 75 -78.07 15.26 12.48
CA SER A 75 -77.37 16.20 13.38
C SER A 75 -76.59 15.50 14.50
N ARG A 76 -77.07 14.32 14.93
CA ARG A 76 -76.39 13.46 15.92
C ARG A 76 -75.34 12.54 15.28
N GLY A 77 -75.10 12.67 13.98
CA GLY A 77 -74.13 11.88 13.22
C GLY A 77 -74.65 10.52 12.75
N ASP A 78 -75.93 10.19 12.90
CA ASP A 78 -76.48 8.97 12.30
C ASP A 78 -76.80 9.20 10.83
N LEU A 79 -75.86 8.80 9.97
CA LEU A 79 -76.02 8.87 8.53
C LEU A 79 -76.51 7.55 7.95
N THR A 80 -77.01 6.57 8.72
CA THR A 80 -77.35 5.24 8.18
C THR A 80 -78.74 5.17 7.53
N ARG A 81 -79.68 6.00 7.98
CA ARG A 81 -81.09 5.91 7.57
C ARG A 81 -81.43 6.97 6.52
N ALA A 82 -81.91 6.51 5.37
CA ALA A 82 -82.53 7.38 4.38
C ALA A 82 -83.93 7.82 4.84
N VAL A 83 -84.36 9.00 4.38
CA VAL A 83 -85.72 9.49 4.60
C VAL A 83 -86.66 8.77 3.64
N ASP A 84 -87.49 7.88 4.17
CA ASP A 84 -88.51 7.17 3.41
C ASP A 84 -89.91 7.77 3.64
N MET A 85 -90.51 8.22 2.55
CA MET A 85 -91.82 8.88 2.54
C MET A 85 -92.87 7.91 2.00
N PRO A 86 -94.08 7.89 2.58
CA PRO A 86 -95.11 6.95 2.15
C PRO A 86 -95.50 7.22 0.69
N PRO A 87 -95.70 6.18 -0.15
CA PRO A 87 -95.98 6.36 -1.56
C PRO A 87 -97.30 7.11 -1.77
N THR A 88 -97.24 8.20 -2.55
CA THR A 88 -98.40 9.03 -2.88
C THR A 88 -98.54 9.18 -4.38
N ARG A 89 -99.79 9.22 -4.87
CA ARG A 89 -100.10 9.53 -6.27
C ARG A 89 -99.81 10.98 -6.65
N ILE A 90 -99.67 11.85 -5.64
CA ILE A 90 -99.48 13.29 -5.79
C ILE A 90 -98.36 13.74 -4.83
N PRO A 91 -97.09 13.72 -5.25
CA PRO A 91 -95.97 14.22 -4.46
C PRO A 91 -96.04 15.75 -4.32
N ASP A 92 -95.61 16.23 -3.15
CA ASP A 92 -95.56 17.64 -2.73
C ASP A 92 -94.15 18.02 -2.26
N GLU A 93 -94.00 19.25 -1.75
CA GLU A 93 -92.76 19.84 -1.24
C GLU A 93 -92.17 19.05 -0.06
N THR A 94 -92.98 18.27 0.68
CA THR A 94 -92.43 17.41 1.75
C THR A 94 -91.64 16.23 1.17
N HIS A 95 -92.03 15.73 0.00
CA HIS A 95 -91.27 14.70 -0.72
C HIS A 95 -90.01 15.30 -1.37
N GLU A 96 -90.10 16.52 -1.88
CA GLU A 96 -88.93 17.24 -2.41
C GLU A 96 -87.89 17.55 -1.32
N LEU A 97 -88.34 17.95 -0.13
CA LEU A 97 -87.44 18.15 1.01
C LEU A 97 -86.83 16.81 1.47
N ALA A 98 -87.58 15.70 1.42
CA ALA A 98 -87.03 14.37 1.66
C ALA A 98 -85.92 14.01 0.65
N ASP A 99 -86.15 14.25 -0.65
CA ASP A 99 -85.16 14.04 -1.71
C ASP A 99 -83.88 14.87 -1.45
N LEU A 100 -84.03 16.15 -1.09
CA LEU A 100 -82.91 17.05 -0.78
C LEU A 100 -82.15 16.64 0.48
N ILE A 101 -82.84 16.20 1.54
CA ILE A 101 -82.21 15.66 2.76
C ILE A 101 -81.45 14.38 2.42
N ASN A 102 -81.99 13.50 1.57
CA ASN A 102 -81.30 12.30 1.12
C ASN A 102 -80.04 12.61 0.28
N LEU A 103 -80.10 13.65 -0.57
CA LEU A 103 -78.91 14.11 -1.31
C LEU A 103 -77.84 14.67 -0.35
N MET A 104 -78.24 15.47 0.64
CA MET A 104 -77.33 15.95 1.69
C MET A 104 -76.72 14.80 2.48
N LEU A 105 -77.54 13.81 2.86
CA LEU A 105 -77.10 12.58 3.54
C LEU A 105 -76.04 11.85 2.71
N GLN A 106 -76.27 11.67 1.41
CA GLN A 106 -75.31 11.03 0.50
C GLN A 106 -73.99 11.80 0.43
N ASN A 107 -74.03 13.13 0.24
CA ASN A 107 -72.84 13.97 0.22
C ASN A 107 -72.05 13.91 1.54
N LEU A 108 -72.74 13.87 2.69
CA LEU A 108 -72.11 13.72 4.01
C LEU A 108 -71.47 12.34 4.17
N ARG A 109 -72.12 11.27 3.70
CA ARG A 109 -71.55 9.91 3.69
C ARG A 109 -70.28 9.85 2.86
N ASP A 110 -70.30 10.42 1.65
CA ASP A 110 -69.16 10.43 0.75
C ASP A 110 -68.00 11.23 1.34
N LEU A 111 -68.27 12.39 1.95
CA LEU A 111 -67.27 13.20 2.66
C LEU A 111 -66.66 12.42 3.83
N VAL A 112 -67.48 11.82 4.69
CA VAL A 112 -67.03 10.99 5.82
C VAL A 112 -66.19 9.80 5.33
N GLY A 113 -66.63 9.14 4.26
CA GLY A 113 -65.90 8.04 3.62
C GLY A 113 -64.54 8.48 3.07
N HIS A 114 -64.48 9.63 2.40
CA HIS A 114 -63.23 10.20 1.89
C HIS A 114 -62.27 10.59 3.02
N ILE A 115 -62.76 11.25 4.09
CA ILE A 115 -61.89 11.59 5.22
C ILE A 115 -61.38 10.33 5.90
N LYS A 116 -62.23 9.32 6.12
CA LYS A 116 -61.79 8.05 6.73
C LYS A 116 -60.71 7.35 5.90
N LYS A 117 -60.89 7.27 4.57
CA LYS A 117 -59.88 6.70 3.65
C LYS A 117 -58.60 7.54 3.64
N ALA A 118 -58.70 8.86 3.60
CA ALA A 118 -57.55 9.78 3.58
C ALA A 118 -56.75 9.72 4.90
N SER A 119 -57.42 9.76 6.05
CA SER A 119 -56.79 9.61 7.37
C SER A 119 -56.11 8.25 7.51
N GLY A 120 -56.77 7.16 7.09
CA GLY A 120 -56.16 5.82 7.12
C GLY A 120 -54.89 5.73 6.26
N LYS A 121 -54.93 6.29 5.03
CA LYS A 121 -53.73 6.40 4.18
C LYS A 121 -52.64 7.24 4.83
N LEU A 122 -52.99 8.39 5.40
CA LEU A 122 -52.04 9.30 6.04
C LEU A 122 -51.35 8.65 7.25
N THR A 123 -52.10 7.93 8.09
CA THR A 123 -51.51 7.17 9.21
C THR A 123 -50.55 6.10 8.72
N ASN A 124 -50.89 5.37 7.66
CA ASN A 124 -50.02 4.33 7.10
C ASN A 124 -48.74 4.93 6.49
N SER A 125 -48.86 5.98 5.69
CA SER A 125 -47.71 6.69 5.13
C SER A 125 -46.81 7.30 6.21
N ALA A 126 -47.39 7.87 7.27
CA ALA A 126 -46.62 8.39 8.39
C ALA A 126 -45.82 7.29 9.11
N ARG A 127 -46.42 6.09 9.32
CA ARG A 127 -45.71 4.94 9.90
C ARG A 127 -44.59 4.44 9.00
N GLU A 128 -44.81 4.39 7.69
CA GLU A 128 -43.81 3.97 6.71
C GLU A 128 -42.61 4.94 6.69
N ILE A 129 -42.86 6.26 6.64
CA ILE A 129 -41.79 7.26 6.70
C ILE A 129 -41.04 7.18 8.03
N ASN A 130 -41.74 6.99 9.16
CA ASN A 130 -41.07 6.82 10.46
C ASN A 130 -40.17 5.56 10.49
N SER A 131 -40.62 4.45 9.89
CA SER A 131 -39.80 3.24 9.77
C SER A 131 -38.55 3.50 8.93
N ASN A 132 -38.70 4.12 7.76
CA ASN A 132 -37.58 4.49 6.90
C ASN A 132 -36.64 5.47 7.60
N ALA A 133 -37.18 6.36 8.44
CA ALA A 133 -36.37 7.31 9.18
C ALA A 133 -35.47 6.63 10.21
N LEU A 134 -35.99 5.62 10.91
CA LEU A 134 -35.21 4.81 11.84
C LEU A 134 -34.15 3.97 11.12
N GLU A 135 -34.47 3.40 9.96
CA GLU A 135 -33.52 2.64 9.14
C GLU A 135 -32.37 3.53 8.65
N ILE A 136 -32.68 4.72 8.11
CA ILE A 136 -31.66 5.68 7.69
C ILE A 136 -30.79 6.12 8.87
N SER A 137 -31.36 6.37 10.05
CA SER A 137 -30.58 6.69 11.26
C SER A 137 -29.59 5.57 11.60
N ALA A 138 -30.02 4.31 11.56
CA ALA A 138 -29.14 3.16 11.81
C ALA A 138 -28.00 3.07 10.78
N SER A 139 -28.30 3.23 9.48
CA SER A 139 -27.25 3.28 8.44
C SER A 139 -26.32 4.48 8.61
N THR A 140 -26.83 5.61 9.12
CA THR A 140 -26.02 6.81 9.38
C THR A 140 -25.05 6.59 10.55
N GLU A 141 -25.45 5.84 11.58
CA GLU A 141 -24.56 5.41 12.66
C GLU A 141 -23.44 4.48 12.16
N GLU A 142 -23.73 3.55 11.24
CA GLU A 142 -22.70 2.72 10.61
C GLU A 142 -21.70 3.56 9.80
N VAL A 143 -22.19 4.58 9.09
CA VAL A 143 -21.33 5.55 8.39
C VAL A 143 -20.45 6.32 9.37
N ALA A 144 -21.00 6.78 10.50
CA ALA A 144 -20.23 7.45 11.55
C ALA A 144 -19.09 6.57 12.09
N GLN A 145 -19.35 5.28 12.33
CA GLN A 145 -18.32 4.34 12.77
C GLN A 145 -17.23 4.14 11.70
N ALA A 146 -17.62 4.04 10.43
CA ALA A 146 -16.66 3.92 9.33
C ALA A 146 -15.76 5.17 9.21
N ILE A 147 -16.34 6.37 9.39
CA ILE A 147 -15.61 7.65 9.41
C ILE A 147 -14.61 7.69 10.57
N GLU A 148 -14.99 7.24 11.76
CA GLU A 148 -14.06 7.16 12.90
C GLU A 148 -12.87 6.23 12.60
N GLN A 149 -13.12 5.09 11.95
CA GLN A 149 -12.06 4.18 11.51
C GLN A 149 -11.14 4.84 10.47
N ILE A 150 -11.70 5.57 9.50
CA ILE A 150 -10.91 6.32 8.50
C ILE A 150 -10.07 7.40 9.19
N SER A 151 -10.62 8.13 10.15
CA SER A 151 -9.90 9.15 10.93
C SER A 151 -8.66 8.55 11.61
N ARG A 152 -8.84 7.44 12.33
CA ARG A 152 -7.73 6.73 12.99
C ARG A 152 -6.70 6.20 11.99
N GLY A 153 -7.18 5.75 10.82
CA GLY A 153 -6.32 5.34 9.70
C GLY A 153 -5.46 6.48 9.17
N ALA A 154 -6.04 7.67 8.98
CA ALA A 154 -5.34 8.87 8.53
C ALA A 154 -4.28 9.33 9.55
N GLU A 155 -4.59 9.30 10.85
CA GLU A 155 -3.64 9.61 11.93
C GLU A 155 -2.46 8.62 11.93
N THR A 156 -2.75 7.32 11.85
CA THR A 156 -1.71 6.28 11.75
C THR A 156 -0.85 6.46 10.49
N GLN A 157 -1.46 6.86 9.38
CA GLN A 157 -0.75 7.15 8.13
C GLN A 157 0.20 8.34 8.28
N ALA A 158 -0.22 9.41 8.98
CA ALA A 158 0.63 10.56 9.26
C ALA A 158 1.85 10.18 10.12
N GLU A 159 1.67 9.35 11.16
CA GLU A 159 2.78 8.84 11.97
C GLU A 159 3.75 7.98 11.14
N MET A 160 3.21 7.11 10.27
CA MET A 160 4.03 6.28 9.38
C MET A 160 4.83 7.12 8.38
N VAL A 161 4.24 8.20 7.85
CA VAL A 161 4.92 9.16 6.97
C VAL A 161 6.09 9.81 7.70
N GLU A 162 5.90 10.30 8.93
CA GLU A 162 6.97 10.93 9.71
C GLU A 162 8.13 9.96 9.95
N LYS A 163 7.80 8.73 10.39
CA LYS A 163 8.80 7.68 10.65
C LYS A 163 9.55 7.30 9.37
N THR A 164 8.84 7.14 8.26
CA THR A 164 9.45 6.79 6.96
C THR A 164 10.36 7.92 6.46
N SER A 165 9.93 9.18 6.58
CA SER A 165 10.73 10.35 6.24
C SER A 165 12.04 10.42 7.06
N LYS A 166 11.97 10.11 8.36
CA LYS A 166 13.17 9.99 9.20
C LYS A 166 14.11 8.89 8.69
N THR A 167 13.60 7.69 8.43
CA THR A 167 14.42 6.58 7.92
C THR A 167 15.05 6.89 6.56
N ILE A 168 14.34 7.58 5.66
CA ILE A 168 14.89 8.00 4.37
C ILE A 168 16.05 8.99 4.55
N ARG A 169 15.94 9.93 5.50
CA ARG A 169 17.03 10.86 5.83
C ARG A 169 18.26 10.16 6.39
N GLU A 170 18.07 9.24 7.32
CA GLU A 170 19.17 8.43 7.89
C GLU A 170 19.84 7.56 6.82
N MET A 171 19.05 7.02 5.89
CA MET A 171 19.55 6.28 4.74
C MET A 171 20.36 7.17 3.80
N ALA A 172 19.92 8.38 3.50
CA ALA A 172 20.66 9.33 2.66
C ALA A 172 22.05 9.64 3.24
N ILE A 173 22.11 9.91 4.55
CA ILE A 173 23.39 10.14 5.27
C ILE A 173 24.29 8.91 5.17
N SER A 174 23.73 7.72 5.35
CA SER A 174 24.49 6.47 5.29
C SER A 174 25.04 6.20 3.88
N ILE A 175 24.25 6.48 2.83
CA ILE A 175 24.67 6.34 1.44
C ILE A 175 25.81 7.32 1.11
N GLU A 176 25.71 8.58 1.56
CA GLU A 176 26.76 9.58 1.37
C GLU A 176 28.07 9.15 2.04
N LEU A 177 28.00 8.60 3.25
CA LEU A 177 29.15 8.05 3.95
C LEU A 177 29.78 6.89 3.16
N VAL A 178 28.97 5.95 2.64
CA VAL A 178 29.46 4.85 1.80
C VAL A 178 30.15 5.37 0.55
N ALA A 179 29.56 6.37 -0.13
CA ALA A 179 30.16 7.00 -1.31
C ALA A 179 31.52 7.64 -0.99
N SER A 180 31.62 8.33 0.15
CA SER A 180 32.89 8.93 0.62
C SER A 180 33.95 7.86 0.90
N ARG A 181 33.59 6.80 1.63
CA ARG A 181 34.50 5.68 1.94
C ARG A 181 34.95 4.93 0.69
N ALA A 182 34.07 4.79 -0.29
CA ALA A 182 34.39 4.20 -1.57
C ALA A 182 35.43 5.05 -2.34
N LYS A 183 35.27 6.38 -2.35
CA LYS A 183 36.26 7.30 -2.94
C LYS A 183 37.60 7.25 -2.22
N GLU A 184 37.61 7.20 -0.89
CA GLU A 184 38.84 7.03 -0.08
C GLU A 184 39.55 5.71 -0.43
N THR A 185 38.79 4.62 -0.55
CA THR A 185 39.31 3.30 -0.93
C THR A 185 39.90 3.30 -2.33
N ALA A 186 39.23 3.93 -3.30
CA ALA A 186 39.75 4.07 -4.67
C ALA A 186 41.08 4.85 -4.69
N LYS A 187 41.19 5.93 -3.90
CA LYS A 187 42.42 6.70 -3.76
C LYS A 187 43.55 5.85 -3.15
N ALA A 188 43.29 5.15 -2.06
CA ALA A 188 44.28 4.29 -1.41
C ALA A 188 44.74 3.15 -2.33
N ALA A 189 43.82 2.56 -3.10
CA ALA A 189 44.15 1.58 -4.13
C ALA A 189 45.08 2.19 -5.19
N ARG A 190 44.78 3.38 -5.70
CA ARG A 190 45.65 4.06 -6.67
C ARG A 190 47.07 4.35 -6.13
N GLU A 191 47.19 4.77 -4.87
CA GLU A 191 48.50 4.97 -4.23
C GLU A 191 49.27 3.63 -4.09
N THR A 192 48.54 2.55 -3.77
CA THR A 192 49.11 1.21 -3.67
C THR A 192 49.56 0.69 -5.05
N SER A 193 48.82 0.98 -6.14
CA SER A 193 49.20 0.53 -7.48
C SER A 193 50.49 1.20 -7.95
N LEU A 194 50.66 2.49 -7.64
CA LEU A 194 51.91 3.22 -7.92
C LEU A 194 53.09 2.60 -7.15
N THR A 195 52.87 2.26 -5.86
CA THR A 195 53.89 1.63 -5.03
C THR A 195 54.26 0.22 -5.54
N ALA A 196 53.27 -0.58 -5.93
CA ALA A 196 53.47 -1.91 -6.49
C ALA A 196 54.20 -1.86 -7.84
N GLN A 197 53.84 -0.90 -8.70
CA GLN A 197 54.54 -0.67 -9.97
C GLN A 197 56.00 -0.28 -9.75
N HIS A 198 56.28 0.61 -8.79
CA HIS A 198 57.64 0.97 -8.45
C HIS A 198 58.43 -0.23 -7.89
N GLY A 199 57.84 -1.01 -6.99
CA GLY A 199 58.43 -2.23 -6.45
C GLY A 199 58.74 -3.29 -7.51
N GLY A 200 57.82 -3.50 -8.47
CA GLY A 200 58.02 -4.38 -9.61
C GLY A 200 59.16 -3.92 -10.53
N THR A 201 59.29 -2.60 -10.75
CA THR A 201 60.40 -2.02 -11.51
C THR A 201 61.75 -2.26 -10.82
N LEU A 202 61.83 -2.04 -9.50
CA LEU A 202 63.05 -2.32 -8.71
C LEU A 202 63.41 -3.80 -8.69
N ALA A 203 62.42 -4.71 -8.63
CA ALA A 203 62.66 -6.15 -8.72
C ALA A 203 63.20 -6.55 -10.10
N THR A 204 62.70 -5.93 -11.17
CA THR A 204 63.18 -6.15 -12.54
C THR A 204 64.62 -5.65 -12.73
N ASP A 205 64.95 -4.44 -12.23
CA ASP A 205 66.34 -3.93 -12.22
C ASP A 205 67.27 -4.86 -11.43
N SER A 206 66.79 -5.40 -10.30
CA SER A 206 67.56 -6.34 -9.48
C SER A 206 67.80 -7.67 -10.19
N LEU A 207 66.85 -8.16 -11.01
CA LEU A 207 67.05 -9.35 -11.85
C LEU A 207 68.12 -9.12 -12.92
N GLU A 208 68.15 -7.93 -13.52
CA GLU A 208 69.16 -7.56 -14.51
C GLU A 208 70.56 -7.50 -13.88
N ARG A 209 70.70 -6.83 -12.73
CA ARG A 209 71.96 -6.82 -11.97
C ARG A 209 72.43 -8.21 -11.53
N MET A 210 71.49 -9.10 -11.17
CA MET A 210 71.83 -10.47 -10.77
C MET A 210 72.33 -11.30 -11.97
N LYS A 211 71.86 -11.00 -13.17
CA LYS A 211 72.37 -11.60 -14.41
C LYS A 211 73.83 -11.17 -14.65
N ASP A 212 74.12 -9.88 -14.56
CA ASP A 212 75.49 -9.37 -14.69
C ASP A 212 76.44 -10.01 -13.65
N PHE A 213 75.95 -10.19 -12.42
CA PHE A 213 76.70 -10.84 -11.36
C PHE A 213 76.95 -12.34 -11.64
N PHE A 214 75.98 -13.04 -12.23
CA PHE A 214 76.12 -14.43 -12.66
C PHE A 214 77.11 -14.58 -13.83
N ASP A 215 77.13 -13.64 -14.76
CA ASP A 215 78.07 -13.65 -15.88
C ASP A 215 79.52 -13.38 -15.38
N CYS A 216 79.68 -12.49 -14.40
CA CYS A 216 80.97 -12.23 -13.72
C CYS A 216 81.47 -13.46 -12.94
N GLN A 217 80.61 -14.00 -12.06
CA GLN A 217 80.46 -15.44 -11.79
C GLN A 217 81.28 -16.44 -12.62
N GLU A 218 80.70 -16.73 -13.78
CA GLU A 218 81.17 -17.72 -14.73
C GLU A 218 82.52 -17.34 -15.34
N GLN A 219 82.79 -16.04 -15.52
CA GLN A 219 84.08 -15.57 -16.01
C GLN A 219 85.22 -15.84 -15.01
N ILE A 220 84.98 -15.61 -13.71
CA ILE A 220 85.95 -15.91 -12.65
C ILE A 220 86.21 -17.43 -12.59
N GLY A 221 85.16 -18.25 -12.64
CA GLY A 221 85.28 -19.70 -12.71
C GLY A 221 86.19 -20.17 -13.88
N ARG A 222 85.93 -19.66 -15.08
CA ARG A 222 86.76 -19.95 -16.27
C ARG A 222 88.22 -19.51 -16.12
N GLN A 223 88.48 -18.36 -15.49
CA GLN A 223 89.84 -17.91 -15.22
C GLN A 223 90.58 -18.83 -14.23
N PHE A 224 89.88 -19.33 -13.21
CA PHE A 224 90.44 -20.27 -12.25
C PHE A 224 90.74 -21.64 -12.85
N ASP A 225 89.91 -22.15 -13.76
CA ASP A 225 90.21 -23.39 -14.50
C ASP A 225 91.50 -23.26 -15.32
N VAL A 226 91.69 -22.12 -15.98
CA VAL A 226 92.93 -21.81 -16.72
C VAL A 226 94.13 -21.69 -15.76
N PHE A 227 93.96 -21.06 -14.59
CA PHE A 227 95.00 -20.95 -13.57
C PHE A 227 95.42 -22.33 -13.04
N SER A 228 94.46 -23.18 -12.69
CA SER A 228 94.70 -24.56 -12.23
C SER A 228 95.44 -25.39 -13.28
N SER A 229 95.07 -25.27 -14.56
CA SER A 229 95.80 -25.89 -15.67
C SER A 229 97.25 -25.41 -15.78
N LYS A 230 97.51 -24.12 -15.54
CA LYS A 230 98.88 -23.57 -15.55
C LYS A 230 99.69 -24.08 -14.36
N LEU A 231 99.13 -24.15 -13.16
CA LEU A 231 99.80 -24.73 -11.98
C LEU A 231 100.22 -26.18 -12.24
N GLN A 232 99.34 -27.00 -12.86
CA GLN A 232 99.69 -28.37 -13.22
C GLN A 232 100.88 -28.45 -14.18
N LYS A 233 100.97 -27.53 -15.14
CA LYS A 233 102.12 -27.45 -16.05
C LYS A 233 103.41 -27.06 -15.32
N VAL A 234 103.34 -26.12 -14.38
CA VAL A 234 104.51 -25.71 -13.58
C VAL A 234 104.99 -26.86 -12.70
N GLY A 235 104.09 -27.61 -12.06
CA GLY A 235 104.45 -28.82 -11.31
C GLY A 235 105.21 -29.85 -12.15
N ARG A 236 104.75 -30.15 -13.37
CA ARG A 236 105.46 -31.05 -14.29
C ARG A 236 106.87 -30.55 -14.66
N ILE A 237 107.06 -29.24 -14.76
CA ILE A 237 108.37 -28.64 -15.03
C ILE A 237 109.28 -28.80 -13.81
N ALA A 238 108.75 -28.58 -12.60
CA ALA A 238 109.50 -28.77 -11.36
C ALA A 238 109.93 -30.23 -11.16
N ASP A 239 109.03 -31.20 -11.42
CA ASP A 239 109.35 -32.63 -11.42
C ASP A 239 110.47 -32.97 -12.40
N PHE A 240 110.41 -32.42 -13.63
CA PHE A 240 111.45 -32.60 -14.63
C PHE A 240 112.80 -32.02 -14.17
N ILE A 241 112.81 -30.84 -13.56
CA ILE A 241 114.03 -30.23 -12.98
C ILE A 241 114.59 -31.12 -11.87
N ALA A 242 113.75 -31.67 -10.99
CA ALA A 242 114.17 -32.57 -9.93
C ALA A 242 114.80 -33.85 -10.48
N ASP A 243 114.22 -34.42 -11.55
CA ASP A 243 114.78 -35.60 -12.24
C ASP A 243 116.12 -35.29 -12.92
N VAL A 244 116.23 -34.14 -13.61
CA VAL A 244 117.50 -33.69 -14.22
C VAL A 244 118.56 -33.44 -13.16
N ALA A 245 118.21 -32.81 -12.03
CA ALA A 245 119.10 -32.58 -10.91
C ALA A 245 119.59 -33.90 -10.31
N ARG A 246 118.70 -34.89 -10.11
CA ARG A 246 119.06 -36.23 -9.62
C ARG A 246 120.01 -36.97 -10.58
N GLN A 247 119.74 -36.91 -11.88
CA GLN A 247 120.59 -37.51 -12.90
C GLN A 247 121.96 -36.82 -12.96
N THR A 248 121.99 -35.49 -12.85
CA THR A 248 123.23 -34.69 -12.82
C THR A 248 124.05 -34.98 -11.56
N ASN A 249 123.39 -35.18 -10.42
CA ASN A 249 124.02 -35.58 -9.17
C ASN A 249 124.69 -36.96 -9.29
N LEU A 250 124.00 -37.94 -9.90
CA LEU A 250 124.55 -39.27 -10.16
C LEU A 250 125.72 -39.24 -11.15
N LEU A 251 125.63 -38.42 -12.21
CA LEU A 251 126.73 -38.22 -13.17
C LEU A 251 127.95 -37.57 -12.49
N ALA A 252 127.72 -36.54 -11.68
CA ALA A 252 128.76 -35.85 -10.91
C ALA A 252 129.40 -36.78 -9.87
N LEU A 253 128.61 -37.62 -9.19
CA LEU A 253 129.11 -38.63 -8.27
C LEU A 253 130.00 -39.66 -8.98
N ASN A 254 129.56 -40.18 -10.12
CA ASN A 254 130.36 -41.10 -10.93
C ASN A 254 131.66 -40.43 -11.43
N ALA A 255 131.59 -39.17 -11.84
CA ALA A 255 132.77 -38.40 -12.25
C ALA A 255 133.75 -38.15 -11.08
N SER A 256 133.23 -37.84 -9.87
CA SER A 256 134.03 -37.70 -8.65
C SER A 256 134.71 -39.02 -8.25
N ILE A 257 134.01 -40.16 -8.39
CA ILE A 257 134.55 -41.50 -8.13
C ILE A 257 135.69 -41.81 -9.11
N GLU A 258 135.48 -41.59 -10.42
CA GLU A 258 136.50 -41.88 -11.44
C GLU A 258 137.69 -40.91 -11.34
N ALA A 259 137.46 -39.65 -10.98
CA ALA A 259 138.51 -38.68 -10.69
C ALA A 259 139.34 -39.07 -9.44
N ALA A 260 138.70 -39.61 -8.39
CA ALA A 260 139.41 -40.16 -7.23
C ALA A 260 140.23 -41.41 -7.61
N ARG A 261 139.75 -42.21 -8.55
CA ARG A 261 140.42 -43.41 -9.08
C ARG A 261 141.67 -43.10 -9.91
N ALA A 262 141.70 -41.94 -10.57
CA ALA A 262 142.84 -41.44 -11.35
C ALA A 262 143.98 -40.82 -10.49
N GLY A 263 143.83 -40.77 -9.16
CA GLY A 263 144.87 -40.32 -8.23
C GLY A 263 145.28 -38.85 -8.41
N GLU A 264 146.59 -38.57 -8.40
CA GLU A 264 147.14 -37.19 -8.51
C GLU A 264 146.71 -36.46 -9.81
N TYR A 265 146.49 -37.19 -10.91
CA TYR A 265 146.08 -36.62 -12.20
C TYR A 265 144.59 -36.25 -12.28
N GLY A 266 143.76 -36.73 -11.34
CA GLY A 266 142.31 -36.49 -11.29
C GLY A 266 141.86 -35.35 -10.36
N LYS A 267 142.76 -34.76 -9.58
CA LYS A 267 142.42 -33.76 -8.53
C LYS A 267 141.63 -32.56 -9.04
N GLY A 268 141.99 -31.99 -10.20
CA GLY A 268 141.26 -30.86 -10.80
C GLY A 268 139.85 -31.23 -11.25
N PHE A 269 139.67 -32.43 -11.81
CA PHE A 269 138.36 -32.95 -12.21
C PHE A 269 137.48 -33.29 -11.00
N ALA A 270 138.06 -33.80 -9.91
CA ALA A 270 137.33 -34.09 -8.69
C ALA A 270 136.70 -32.83 -8.06
N VAL A 271 137.40 -31.68 -8.10
CA VAL A 271 136.87 -30.40 -7.61
C VAL A 271 135.69 -29.94 -8.46
N VAL A 272 135.79 -30.00 -9.79
CA VAL A 272 134.68 -29.63 -10.69
C VAL A 272 133.50 -30.58 -10.51
N ALA A 273 133.74 -31.88 -10.38
CA ALA A 273 132.69 -32.87 -10.17
C ALA A 273 131.97 -32.68 -8.83
N ASP A 274 132.67 -32.35 -7.74
CA ASP A 274 132.02 -32.03 -6.45
C ASP A 274 131.25 -30.69 -6.49
N GLU A 275 131.70 -29.71 -7.28
CA GLU A 275 130.97 -28.44 -7.48
C GLU A 275 129.68 -28.64 -8.31
N VAL A 276 129.74 -29.48 -9.36
CA VAL A 276 128.55 -29.89 -10.14
C VAL A 276 127.59 -30.69 -9.26
N ARG A 277 128.11 -31.54 -8.36
CA ARG A 277 127.31 -32.28 -7.39
C ARG A 277 126.55 -31.35 -6.44
N LYS A 278 127.22 -30.34 -5.88
CA LYS A 278 126.57 -29.33 -5.03
C LYS A 278 125.53 -28.49 -5.78
N LEU A 279 125.78 -28.12 -7.04
CA LEU A 279 124.82 -27.43 -7.90
C LEU A 279 123.59 -28.32 -8.20
N ALA A 280 123.81 -29.61 -8.42
CA ALA A 280 122.74 -30.58 -8.62
C ALA A 280 121.91 -30.80 -7.35
N ASP A 281 122.55 -30.94 -6.18
CA ASP A 281 121.85 -31.01 -4.89
C ASP A 281 121.05 -29.72 -4.61
N GLY A 282 121.62 -28.54 -4.88
CA GLY A 282 120.93 -27.25 -4.75
C GLY A 282 119.76 -27.08 -5.73
N SER A 283 119.88 -27.62 -6.95
CA SER A 283 118.80 -27.63 -7.95
C SER A 283 117.68 -28.61 -7.56
N ALA A 284 118.02 -29.77 -6.99
CA ALA A 284 117.06 -30.73 -6.47
C ALA A 284 116.29 -30.15 -5.28
N GLN A 285 116.97 -29.45 -4.37
CA GLN A 285 116.32 -28.75 -3.26
C GLN A 285 115.39 -27.64 -3.75
N SER A 286 115.85 -26.80 -4.70
CA SER A 286 115.01 -25.74 -5.27
C SER A 286 113.77 -26.30 -5.98
N ALA A 287 113.89 -27.43 -6.67
CA ALA A 287 112.75 -28.10 -7.29
C ALA A 287 111.78 -28.68 -6.25
N ALA A 288 112.28 -29.19 -5.12
CA ALA A 288 111.46 -29.63 -3.99
C ALA A 288 110.67 -28.46 -3.38
N ASP A 289 111.32 -27.32 -3.15
CA ASP A 289 110.67 -26.11 -2.62
C ASP A 289 109.58 -25.59 -3.59
N ILE A 290 109.83 -25.65 -4.91
CA ILE A 290 108.82 -25.30 -5.93
C ILE A 290 107.63 -26.27 -5.85
N ASN A 291 107.88 -27.57 -5.71
CA ASN A 291 106.81 -28.56 -5.60
C ASN A 291 105.95 -28.37 -4.35
N GLU A 292 106.56 -28.02 -3.20
CA GLU A 292 105.81 -27.66 -1.99
C GLU A 292 104.93 -26.41 -2.22
N MET A 293 105.48 -25.39 -2.88
CA MET A 293 104.72 -24.18 -3.23
C MET A 293 103.57 -24.46 -4.21
N ILE A 294 103.77 -25.35 -5.19
CA ILE A 294 102.73 -25.77 -6.13
C ILE A 294 101.63 -26.55 -5.43
N GLU A 295 101.97 -27.42 -4.48
CA GLU A 295 100.96 -28.15 -3.71
C GLU A 295 100.13 -27.19 -2.86
N SER A 296 100.76 -26.24 -2.18
CA SER A 296 100.05 -25.18 -1.42
C SER A 296 99.14 -24.33 -2.33
N LEU A 297 99.61 -23.91 -3.50
CA LEU A 297 98.81 -23.18 -4.48
C LEU A 297 97.66 -24.01 -5.06
N ARG A 298 97.83 -25.33 -5.17
CA ARG A 298 96.80 -26.27 -5.62
C ARG A 298 95.69 -26.41 -4.59
N GLU A 299 96.04 -26.56 -3.31
CA GLU A 299 95.07 -26.56 -2.21
C GLU A 299 94.27 -25.26 -2.18
N GLU A 300 94.94 -24.11 -2.29
CA GLU A 300 94.27 -22.81 -2.30
C GLU A 300 93.39 -22.63 -3.55
N SER A 301 93.84 -23.09 -4.73
CA SER A 301 93.01 -23.12 -5.94
C SER A 301 91.75 -23.99 -5.76
N HIS A 302 91.84 -25.11 -5.05
CA HIS A 302 90.69 -25.97 -4.78
C HIS A 302 89.69 -25.28 -3.85
N ARG A 303 90.18 -24.61 -2.79
CA ARG A 303 89.32 -23.81 -1.91
C ARG A 303 88.59 -22.71 -2.64
N VAL A 304 89.28 -21.97 -3.51
CA VAL A 304 88.63 -20.91 -4.30
C VAL A 304 87.59 -21.49 -5.26
N HIS A 305 87.83 -22.67 -5.85
CA HIS A 305 86.85 -23.35 -6.69
C HIS A 305 85.57 -23.72 -5.91
N GLU A 306 85.70 -24.23 -4.68
CA GLU A 306 84.55 -24.51 -3.81
C GLU A 306 83.76 -23.24 -3.48
N ILE A 307 84.44 -22.13 -3.17
CA ILE A 307 83.81 -20.82 -2.92
C ILE A 307 83.05 -20.32 -4.16
N ILE A 308 83.60 -20.50 -5.36
CA ILE A 308 82.92 -20.13 -6.62
C ILE A 308 81.66 -20.97 -6.83
N GLN A 309 81.71 -22.28 -6.58
CA GLN A 309 80.53 -23.14 -6.70
C GLN A 309 79.44 -22.77 -5.70
N GLU A 310 79.81 -22.54 -4.44
CA GLU A 310 78.87 -22.10 -3.41
C GLU A 310 78.25 -20.73 -3.76
N SER A 311 79.08 -19.78 -4.21
CA SER A 311 78.62 -18.46 -4.68
C SER A 311 77.63 -18.60 -5.83
N SER A 312 77.91 -19.45 -6.82
CA SER A 312 77.00 -19.70 -7.96
C SER A 312 75.64 -20.25 -7.50
N ARG A 313 75.63 -21.15 -6.50
CA ARG A 313 74.39 -21.65 -5.89
C ARG A 313 73.60 -20.54 -5.23
N THR A 314 74.25 -19.73 -4.39
CA THR A 314 73.61 -18.62 -3.66
C THR A 314 73.05 -17.57 -4.60
N ILE A 315 73.75 -17.24 -5.69
CA ILE A 315 73.27 -16.30 -6.72
C ILE A 315 72.03 -16.85 -7.43
N ARG A 316 72.01 -18.15 -7.76
CA ARG A 316 70.86 -18.80 -8.40
C ARG A 316 69.62 -18.77 -7.51
N GLU A 317 69.80 -19.02 -6.21
CA GLU A 317 68.74 -18.89 -5.21
C GLU A 317 68.28 -17.43 -5.08
N GLY A 318 69.22 -16.47 -5.07
CA GLY A 318 68.93 -15.04 -5.07
C GLY A 318 68.10 -14.60 -6.28
N LYS A 319 68.47 -15.03 -7.48
CA LYS A 319 67.70 -14.78 -8.71
C LYS A 319 66.26 -15.30 -8.58
N LYS A 320 66.08 -16.54 -8.10
CA LYS A 320 64.75 -17.14 -7.90
C LYS A 320 63.90 -16.30 -6.92
N ASN A 321 64.49 -15.83 -5.83
CA ASN A 321 63.77 -15.02 -4.84
C ASN A 321 63.32 -13.67 -5.41
N ILE A 322 64.15 -13.03 -6.23
CA ILE A 322 63.79 -11.76 -6.89
C ILE A 322 62.71 -12.00 -7.95
N ASP A 323 62.77 -13.09 -8.70
CA ASP A 323 61.75 -13.46 -9.69
C ASP A 323 60.36 -13.67 -9.06
N VAL A 324 60.32 -14.37 -7.92
CA VAL A 324 59.11 -14.51 -7.09
C VAL A 324 58.63 -13.14 -6.59
N THR A 325 59.55 -12.26 -6.18
CA THR A 325 59.22 -10.91 -5.72
C THR A 325 58.62 -10.05 -6.85
N ALA A 326 59.18 -10.12 -8.06
CA ALA A 326 58.66 -9.42 -9.23
C ALA A 326 57.24 -9.90 -9.58
N THR A 327 57.02 -11.21 -9.54
CA THR A 327 55.70 -11.81 -9.77
C THR A 327 54.68 -11.36 -8.71
N ALA A 328 55.08 -11.33 -7.44
CA ALA A 328 54.22 -10.86 -6.35
C ALA A 328 53.79 -9.39 -6.53
N PHE A 329 54.69 -8.51 -6.97
CA PHE A 329 54.33 -7.12 -7.29
C PHE A 329 53.34 -7.02 -8.45
N GLN A 330 53.45 -7.87 -9.46
CA GLN A 330 52.52 -7.92 -10.58
C GLN A 330 51.12 -8.39 -10.16
N GLU A 331 51.05 -9.39 -9.27
CA GLU A 331 49.79 -9.84 -8.68
C GLU A 331 49.14 -8.73 -7.83
N ILE A 332 49.91 -8.08 -6.96
CA ILE A 332 49.44 -6.93 -6.15
C ILE A 332 48.89 -5.84 -7.06
N LEU A 333 49.61 -5.47 -8.13
CA LEU A 333 49.16 -4.45 -9.08
C LEU A 333 47.80 -4.81 -9.69
N THR A 334 47.62 -6.07 -10.11
CA THR A 334 46.38 -6.55 -10.71
C THR A 334 45.22 -6.48 -9.71
N THR A 335 45.41 -6.98 -8.49
CA THR A 335 44.38 -6.98 -7.43
C THR A 335 44.00 -5.56 -7.01
N VAL A 336 44.97 -4.66 -6.94
CA VAL A 336 44.75 -3.27 -6.54
C VAL A 336 44.00 -2.47 -7.61
N LEU A 337 44.32 -2.66 -8.89
CA LEU A 337 43.56 -2.04 -9.98
C LEU A 337 42.10 -2.52 -10.01
N GLU A 338 41.87 -3.80 -9.73
CA GLU A 338 40.51 -4.30 -9.60
C GLU A 338 39.78 -3.68 -8.39
N THR A 339 40.48 -3.52 -7.27
CA THR A 339 39.96 -2.87 -6.05
C THR A 339 39.56 -1.43 -6.33
N GLU A 340 40.41 -0.65 -7.03
CA GLU A 340 40.08 0.72 -7.45
C GLU A 340 38.81 0.75 -8.30
N ARG A 341 38.70 -0.14 -9.30
CA ARG A 341 37.52 -0.22 -10.19
C ARG A 341 36.25 -0.53 -9.40
N ARG A 342 36.30 -1.50 -8.48
CA ARG A 342 35.16 -1.86 -7.62
C ARG A 342 34.76 -0.71 -6.68
N ALA A 343 35.74 -0.01 -6.11
CA ALA A 343 35.49 1.13 -5.24
C ALA A 343 34.81 2.28 -5.99
N ASN A 344 35.26 2.62 -7.19
CA ASN A 344 34.57 3.61 -8.05
C ASN A 344 33.14 3.16 -8.39
N SER A 345 32.95 1.89 -8.73
CA SER A 345 31.60 1.35 -8.98
C SER A 345 30.68 1.47 -7.76
N ILE A 346 31.19 1.31 -6.54
CA ILE A 346 30.40 1.50 -5.32
C ILE A 346 30.00 2.97 -5.19
N ALA A 347 30.92 3.90 -5.43
CA ALA A 347 30.61 5.33 -5.37
C ALA A 347 29.51 5.74 -6.37
N ASP A 348 29.56 5.21 -7.59
CA ASP A 348 28.53 5.47 -8.62
C ASP A 348 27.16 4.87 -8.22
N LEU A 349 27.15 3.65 -7.69
CA LEU A 349 25.93 3.00 -7.18
C LEU A 349 25.34 3.79 -6.00
N SER A 350 26.17 4.28 -5.09
CA SER A 350 25.73 5.15 -4.00
C SER A 350 25.10 6.45 -4.51
N GLN A 351 25.65 7.07 -5.57
CA GLN A 351 25.04 8.25 -6.17
C GLN A 351 23.64 7.96 -6.74
N MET A 352 23.46 6.83 -7.44
CA MET A 352 22.13 6.41 -7.92
C MET A 352 21.16 6.12 -6.76
N GLN A 353 21.64 5.57 -5.65
CA GLN A 353 20.82 5.37 -4.45
C GLN A 353 20.40 6.70 -3.81
N MET A 354 21.27 7.74 -3.82
CA MET A 354 20.89 9.08 -3.37
C MET A 354 19.75 9.66 -4.22
N ASP A 355 19.83 9.54 -5.54
CA ASP A 355 18.76 10.00 -6.44
C ASP A 355 17.45 9.23 -6.19
N GLY A 356 17.54 7.93 -5.94
CA GLY A 356 16.41 7.10 -5.52
C GLY A 356 15.81 7.55 -4.19
N SER A 357 16.65 7.90 -3.22
CA SER A 357 16.23 8.47 -1.94
C SER A 357 15.45 9.78 -2.12
N GLY A 358 15.93 10.67 -2.99
CA GLY A 358 15.22 11.90 -3.35
C GLY A 358 13.84 11.65 -3.96
N LYS A 359 13.66 10.59 -4.76
CA LYS A 359 12.33 10.19 -5.28
C LYS A 359 11.43 9.65 -4.16
N MET A 360 11.97 8.85 -3.24
CA MET A 360 11.21 8.34 -2.10
C MET A 360 10.69 9.47 -1.20
N VAL A 361 11.48 10.52 -0.96
CA VAL A 361 11.01 11.72 -0.24
C VAL A 361 9.77 12.30 -0.89
N LYS A 362 9.78 12.49 -2.22
CA LYS A 362 8.61 13.03 -2.95
C LYS A 362 7.37 12.14 -2.82
N SER A 363 7.53 10.82 -2.93
CA SER A 363 6.41 9.89 -2.74
C SER A 363 5.86 9.92 -1.32
N VAL A 364 6.72 10.09 -0.31
CA VAL A 364 6.28 10.25 1.09
C VAL A 364 5.53 11.56 1.30
N ASP A 365 5.98 12.67 0.69
CA ASP A 365 5.24 13.95 0.70
C ASP A 365 3.85 13.82 0.04
N GLU A 366 3.74 13.08 -1.07
CA GLU A 366 2.43 12.81 -1.70
C GLU A 366 1.51 12.01 -0.77
N ILE A 367 2.03 10.99 -0.07
CA ILE A 367 1.27 10.20 0.91
C ILE A 367 0.85 11.08 2.10
N ALA A 368 1.72 12.00 2.54
CA ALA A 368 1.42 12.96 3.60
C ALA A 368 0.22 13.84 3.21
N LYS A 369 0.23 14.35 1.97
CA LYS A 369 -0.87 15.15 1.44
C LYS A 369 -2.18 14.38 1.38
N VAL A 370 -2.16 13.11 0.96
CA VAL A 370 -3.35 12.26 0.96
C VAL A 370 -3.88 12.01 2.36
N ALA A 371 -3.00 11.85 3.36
CA ALA A 371 -3.43 11.71 4.76
C ALA A 371 -4.14 12.97 5.27
N ASP A 372 -3.64 14.16 4.92
CA ASP A 372 -4.23 15.46 5.26
C ASP A 372 -5.58 15.67 4.56
N ASP A 373 -5.66 15.37 3.26
CA ASP A 373 -6.91 15.42 2.47
C ASP A 373 -7.96 14.46 3.05
N ASN A 374 -7.55 13.26 3.49
CA ASN A 374 -8.44 12.29 4.15
C ASN A 374 -8.93 12.80 5.51
N ALA A 375 -8.08 13.44 6.31
CA ALA A 375 -8.48 14.01 7.59
C ALA A 375 -9.54 15.10 7.39
N ALA A 376 -9.30 16.03 6.46
CA ALA A 376 -10.26 17.09 6.12
C ALA A 376 -11.58 16.53 5.58
N ALA A 377 -11.53 15.52 4.69
CA ALA A 377 -12.73 14.86 4.19
C ALA A 377 -13.52 14.16 5.30
N THR A 378 -12.81 13.52 6.23
CA THR A 378 -13.42 12.82 7.37
C THR A 378 -14.16 13.80 8.30
N GLU A 379 -13.58 14.96 8.59
CA GLU A 379 -14.25 16.03 9.35
C GLU A 379 -15.53 16.51 8.66
N GLN A 380 -15.48 16.73 7.34
CA GLN A 380 -16.65 17.17 6.57
C GLN A 380 -17.77 16.14 6.57
N VAL A 381 -17.44 14.86 6.35
CA VAL A 381 -18.46 13.80 6.35
C VAL A 381 -18.99 13.57 7.77
N SER A 382 -18.16 13.70 8.81
CA SER A 382 -18.63 13.63 10.21
C SER A 382 -19.69 14.70 10.50
N ALA A 383 -19.44 15.95 10.11
CA ALA A 383 -20.40 17.03 10.26
C ALA A 383 -21.72 16.76 9.50
N ALA A 384 -21.62 16.30 8.25
CA ALA A 384 -22.81 15.94 7.46
C ALA A 384 -23.60 14.76 8.07
N THR A 385 -22.90 13.81 8.69
CA THR A 385 -23.50 12.64 9.36
C THR A 385 -24.26 13.06 10.62
N GLU A 386 -23.72 14.01 11.40
CA GLU A 386 -24.40 14.62 12.55
C GLU A 386 -25.67 15.39 12.13
N GLU A 387 -25.57 16.22 11.07
CA GLU A 387 -26.73 16.94 10.52
C GLU A 387 -27.81 15.97 10.01
N GLN A 388 -27.41 14.88 9.35
CA GLN A 388 -28.33 13.87 8.85
C GLN A 388 -29.05 13.16 10.01
N LEU A 389 -28.35 12.77 11.07
CA LEU A 389 -28.97 12.17 12.27
C LEU A 389 -30.01 13.11 12.90
N ALA A 390 -29.69 14.40 13.03
CA ALA A 390 -30.63 15.40 13.54
C ALA A 390 -31.88 15.51 12.65
N ALA A 391 -31.70 15.58 11.33
CA ALA A 391 -32.82 15.65 10.39
C ALA A 391 -33.72 14.40 10.46
N MET A 392 -33.15 13.22 10.66
CA MET A 392 -33.93 11.99 10.81
C MET A 392 -34.72 11.93 12.12
N GLN A 393 -34.17 12.48 13.21
CA GLN A 393 -34.90 12.64 14.48
C GLN A 393 -36.09 13.58 14.32
N ASP A 394 -35.91 14.73 13.66
CA ASP A 394 -36.99 15.67 13.36
C ASP A 394 -38.06 15.04 12.47
N MET A 395 -37.66 14.24 11.48
CA MET A 395 -38.58 13.51 10.62
C MET A 395 -39.42 12.47 11.39
N ALA A 396 -38.81 11.74 12.33
CA ALA A 396 -39.52 10.80 13.20
C ALA A 396 -40.54 11.53 14.10
N LEU A 397 -40.18 12.70 14.64
CA LEU A 397 -41.10 13.53 15.42
C LEU A 397 -42.28 14.03 14.57
N ALA A 398 -42.01 14.60 13.40
CA ALA A 398 -43.03 15.14 12.50
C ALA A 398 -43.99 14.05 12.00
N THR A 399 -43.48 12.86 11.66
CA THR A 399 -44.32 11.74 11.22
C THR A 399 -45.18 11.18 12.35
N ASN A 400 -44.68 11.14 13.58
CA ASN A 400 -45.48 10.78 14.75
C ASN A 400 -46.61 11.80 14.99
N GLU A 401 -46.36 13.10 14.82
CA GLU A 401 -47.41 14.12 14.88
C GLU A 401 -48.46 13.95 13.77
N LEU A 402 -48.03 13.70 12.52
CA LEU A 402 -48.95 13.42 11.41
C LEU A 402 -49.83 12.19 11.68
N ALA A 403 -49.25 11.13 12.23
CA ALA A 403 -50.00 9.94 12.62
C ALA A 403 -51.07 10.24 13.68
N LYS A 404 -50.73 11.03 14.71
CA LYS A 404 -51.67 11.49 15.75
C LYS A 404 -52.77 12.39 15.20
N LEU A 405 -52.44 13.31 14.30
CA LEU A 405 -53.43 14.17 13.65
C LEU A 405 -54.41 13.36 12.79
N ALA A 406 -53.89 12.39 12.03
CA ALA A 406 -54.71 11.48 11.22
C ALA A 406 -55.63 10.61 12.09
N GLU A 407 -55.13 10.09 13.21
CA GLU A 407 -55.92 9.35 14.20
C GLU A 407 -56.98 10.23 14.85
N GLY A 408 -56.63 11.47 15.21
CA GLY A 408 -57.59 12.46 15.72
C GLY A 408 -58.72 12.75 14.73
N LEU A 409 -58.41 12.92 13.44
CA LEU A 409 -59.42 13.06 12.39
C LEU A 409 -60.32 11.82 12.29
N LEU A 410 -59.74 10.62 12.41
CA LEU A 410 -60.49 9.38 12.36
C LEU A 410 -61.48 9.27 13.53
N VAL A 411 -61.07 9.64 14.74
CA VAL A 411 -61.94 9.71 15.93
C VAL A 411 -63.09 10.71 15.76
N VAL A 412 -62.82 11.88 15.17
CA VAL A 412 -63.88 12.88 14.90
C VAL A 412 -64.90 12.33 13.89
N VAL A 413 -64.42 11.63 12.86
CA VAL A 413 -65.24 11.08 11.79
C VAL A 413 -66.00 9.82 12.22
N GLU A 414 -65.48 9.05 13.18
CA GLU A 414 -66.17 7.89 13.78
C GLU A 414 -67.45 8.26 14.54
N ARG A 415 -67.61 9.53 14.94
CA ARG A 415 -68.89 10.01 15.48
C ARG A 415 -70.03 9.93 14.45
N PHE A 416 -69.69 9.93 13.16
CA PHE A 416 -70.65 9.78 12.07
C PHE A 416 -70.82 8.30 11.71
N LYS A 417 -71.99 7.74 11.98
CA LYS A 417 -72.36 6.37 11.59
C LYS A 417 -72.73 6.35 10.12
N VAL A 418 -71.86 5.81 9.30
CA VAL A 418 -72.16 5.49 7.90
C VAL A 418 -72.56 4.03 7.83
N ASP A 419 -73.55 3.73 6.98
CA ASP A 419 -74.00 2.36 6.80
C ASP A 419 -72.83 1.48 6.37
N ARG A 420 -72.71 0.29 6.96
CA ARG A 420 -71.74 -0.71 6.51
C ARG A 420 -72.29 -1.30 5.21
N GLY A 421 -72.15 -0.54 4.13
CA GLY A 421 -72.12 -1.13 2.79
C GLY A 421 -71.08 -2.25 2.79
N GLU A 422 -71.43 -3.35 2.14
CA GLU A 422 -70.70 -4.62 2.08
C GLU A 422 -69.16 -4.47 2.09
N PRO A 423 -68.44 -5.41 2.73
CA PRO A 423 -66.98 -5.39 2.74
C PRO A 423 -66.46 -5.30 1.31
N ASP A 424 -65.56 -4.32 1.06
CA ASP A 424 -64.73 -4.28 -0.15
C ASP A 424 -64.11 -5.68 -0.30
N GLN A 425 -64.59 -6.44 -1.29
CA GLN A 425 -63.89 -7.60 -1.80
C GLN A 425 -62.69 -7.07 -2.57
N ALA A 426 -61.52 -7.02 -1.91
CA ALA A 426 -60.22 -6.91 -2.54
C ALA A 426 -59.21 -7.73 -1.74
#